data_AF-A0A3L7TX92-F1
#
_entry.id   AF-A0A3L7TX92-F1
#
_cell.length_a   1.000
_cell.length_b   1.000
_cell.length_c   1.000
_cell.angle_alpha   90.00
_cell.angle_beta   90.00
_cell.angle_gamma   90.00
#
_symmetry.space_group_name_H-M   'P 1'
#
loop_
_entity.id
_entity.type
_entity.pdbx_description
1 polymer ?
#
loop_
_entity_poly.entity_id
_entity_poly.type
_entity_poly.pdbx_seq_one_letter_code
_entity_poly.pdbx_strand_id
1 'polypeptide(L)'
;RQLGVPTLFNYLGPLCNPAGASYQVLGTGREDLQTKLAATLLQLPIQAAIVVRGSDGLDEVSLSAQTSVLHIQHGMITQLFWNHRSFGLPEIDSKQLLVDGPEQSAERIREILRGQLGPSRDIVVANAAAGLWVCNKTHSLLDGARRAEHAIDSGEALKVLERLATLTHAQA
;
A
#
# COMPACT_ATOMS: atom_id res chain seq x y z
N ARG A 1 -18.88 18.20 -5.81
CA ARG A 1 -18.42 18.97 -4.61
C ARG A 1 -19.53 19.71 -3.86
N GLN A 2 -20.75 19.89 -4.41
CA GLN A 2 -21.85 20.63 -3.75
C GLN A 2 -22.37 20.02 -2.45
N LEU A 3 -22.26 18.69 -2.26
CA LEU A 3 -22.83 18.02 -1.08
C LEU A 3 -21.98 18.15 0.20
N GLY A 4 -20.69 18.48 0.10
CA GLY A 4 -19.81 18.67 1.28
C GLY A 4 -19.61 17.46 2.21
N VAL A 5 -20.29 16.34 1.95
CA VAL A 5 -20.26 15.12 2.77
C VAL A 5 -19.81 13.90 1.97
N PRO A 6 -19.19 12.89 2.62
CA PRO A 6 -18.85 11.62 1.96
C PRO A 6 -20.11 10.92 1.45
N THR A 7 -20.07 10.42 0.22
CA THR A 7 -21.14 9.67 -0.45
C THR A 7 -20.65 8.27 -0.85
N LEU A 8 -21.55 7.43 -1.38
CA LEU A 8 -21.18 6.13 -1.93
C LEU A 8 -20.05 6.23 -2.98
N PHE A 9 -20.03 7.30 -3.78
CA PHE A 9 -19.03 7.50 -4.83
C PHE A 9 -17.60 7.64 -4.28
N ASN A 10 -17.44 8.08 -3.02
CA ASN A 10 -16.13 8.12 -2.37
C ASN A 10 -15.55 6.72 -2.12
N TYR A 11 -16.38 5.68 -2.12
CA TYR A 11 -15.95 4.29 -1.88
C TYR A 11 -15.88 3.46 -3.17
N LEU A 12 -16.50 3.92 -4.26
CA LEU A 12 -16.46 3.23 -5.55
C LEU A 12 -15.12 3.41 -6.27
N GLY A 13 -14.44 4.54 -6.08
CA GLY A 13 -13.18 4.84 -6.77
C GLY A 13 -12.16 3.70 -6.72
N PRO A 14 -11.81 3.19 -5.53
CA PRO A 14 -10.86 2.07 -5.40
C PRO A 14 -11.36 0.74 -5.98
N LEU A 15 -12.68 0.54 -6.09
CA LEU A 15 -13.29 -0.68 -6.62
C LEU A 15 -13.42 -0.67 -8.15
N CYS A 16 -13.33 0.50 -8.79
CA CYS A 16 -13.51 0.68 -10.22
C CYS A 16 -12.16 0.83 -10.94
N ASN A 17 -11.29 -0.17 -10.82
CA ASN A 17 -10.00 -0.16 -11.54
C ASN A 17 -10.21 -0.33 -13.06
N PRO A 18 -9.91 0.68 -13.89
CA PRO A 18 -10.19 0.65 -15.33
C PRO A 18 -9.31 -0.34 -16.10
N ALA A 19 -8.18 -0.76 -15.53
CA ALA A 19 -7.28 -1.75 -16.13
C ALA A 19 -7.66 -3.20 -15.79
N GLY A 20 -8.70 -3.43 -14.98
CA GLY A 20 -9.14 -4.77 -14.61
C GLY A 20 -8.12 -5.55 -13.77
N ALA A 21 -7.42 -4.88 -12.85
CA ALA A 21 -6.37 -5.50 -12.04
C ALA A 21 -6.90 -6.70 -11.23
N SER A 22 -6.27 -7.87 -11.44
CA SER A 22 -6.62 -9.12 -10.76
C SER A 22 -6.16 -9.18 -9.29
N TYR A 23 -5.21 -8.34 -8.91
CA TYR A 23 -4.67 -8.23 -7.56
C TYR A 23 -4.79 -6.80 -7.04
N GLN A 24 -5.25 -6.62 -5.80
CA GLN A 24 -5.48 -5.29 -5.24
C GLN A 24 -5.09 -5.18 -3.76
N VAL A 25 -4.51 -4.04 -3.39
CA VAL A 25 -4.32 -3.61 -2.00
C VAL A 25 -5.18 -2.37 -1.82
N LEU A 26 -6.20 -2.45 -0.97
CA LEU A 26 -7.07 -1.32 -0.66
C LEU A 26 -6.94 -0.90 0.78
N GLY A 27 -7.01 0.40 0.99
CA GLY A 27 -6.91 1.07 2.26
C GLY A 27 -8.22 1.58 2.81
N THR A 28 -8.44 1.52 4.12
CA THR A 28 -9.46 2.36 4.76
C THR A 28 -9.14 2.66 6.23
N GLY A 29 -9.39 3.90 6.66
CA GLY A 29 -9.30 4.28 8.07
C GLY A 29 -10.51 3.85 8.93
N ARG A 30 -11.54 3.22 8.35
CA ARG A 30 -12.81 2.91 9.03
C ARG A 30 -13.11 1.41 9.04
N GLU A 31 -13.46 0.89 10.22
CA GLU A 31 -13.80 -0.52 10.42
C GLU A 31 -15.01 -0.96 9.59
N ASP A 32 -16.06 -0.16 9.59
CA ASP A 32 -17.31 -0.50 8.91
C ASP A 32 -17.12 -0.54 7.38
N LEU A 33 -16.22 0.29 6.86
CA LEU A 33 -15.86 0.28 5.44
C LEU A 33 -14.95 -0.89 5.09
N GLN A 34 -14.05 -1.30 5.98
CA GLN A 34 -13.15 -2.42 5.72
C GLN A 34 -13.94 -3.68 5.36
N THR A 35 -14.96 -3.99 6.17
CA THR A 35 -15.83 -5.16 5.97
C THR A 35 -16.65 -5.04 4.69
N LYS A 36 -17.21 -3.86 4.40
CA LYS A 36 -18.00 -3.62 3.17
C LYS A 36 -17.14 -3.74 1.91
N LEU A 37 -15.92 -3.18 1.92
CA LEU A 37 -14.99 -3.28 0.81
C LEU A 37 -14.59 -4.73 0.53
N ALA A 38 -14.27 -5.49 1.57
CA ALA A 38 -13.92 -6.90 1.43
C ALA A 38 -15.10 -7.73 0.88
N ALA A 39 -16.31 -7.49 1.38
CA ALA A 39 -17.52 -8.15 0.88
C ALA A 39 -17.80 -7.82 -0.60
N THR A 40 -17.56 -6.57 -1.02
CA THR A 40 -17.70 -6.17 -2.43
C THR A 40 -16.63 -6.82 -3.30
N LEU A 41 -15.35 -6.77 -2.88
CA LEU A 41 -14.24 -7.40 -3.60
C LEU A 41 -14.45 -8.90 -3.80
N LEU A 42 -15.08 -9.59 -2.84
CA LEU A 42 -15.44 -11.00 -2.94
C LEU A 42 -16.36 -11.31 -4.13
N GLN A 43 -17.16 -10.34 -4.56
CA GLN A 43 -18.11 -10.47 -5.68
C GLN A 43 -17.51 -10.03 -7.03
N LEU A 44 -16.32 -9.44 -7.03
CA LEU A 44 -15.66 -8.97 -8.25
C LEU A 44 -14.78 -10.09 -8.84
N PRO A 45 -14.54 -10.09 -10.17
CA PRO A 45 -13.70 -11.08 -10.85
C PRO A 45 -12.20 -10.80 -10.62
N ILE A 46 -11.77 -10.85 -9.36
CA ILE A 46 -10.37 -10.69 -8.93
C ILE A 46 -9.78 -12.04 -8.53
N GLN A 47 -8.45 -12.16 -8.59
CA GLN A 47 -7.73 -13.35 -8.11
C GLN A 47 -7.48 -13.27 -6.60
N ALA A 48 -6.97 -12.13 -6.12
CA ALA A 48 -6.84 -11.87 -4.69
C ALA A 48 -6.86 -10.38 -4.37
N ALA A 49 -7.29 -10.02 -3.16
CA ALA A 49 -7.12 -8.67 -2.66
C ALA A 49 -6.91 -8.66 -1.15
N ILE A 50 -6.35 -7.58 -0.64
CA ILE A 50 -6.34 -7.27 0.79
C ILE A 50 -6.99 -5.91 1.03
N VAL A 51 -7.79 -5.82 2.09
CA VAL A 51 -8.26 -4.53 2.62
C VAL A 51 -7.59 -4.29 3.96
N VAL A 52 -6.71 -3.30 4.03
CA VAL A 52 -5.91 -2.97 5.21
C VAL A 52 -6.49 -1.77 5.96
N ARG A 53 -6.32 -1.78 7.29
CA ARG A 53 -6.66 -0.68 8.18
C ARG A 53 -5.68 -0.65 9.35
N GLY A 54 -4.94 0.43 9.51
CA GLY A 54 -4.17 0.70 10.72
C GLY A 54 -5.08 1.04 11.91
N SER A 55 -4.78 0.52 13.10
CA SER A 55 -5.51 0.87 14.34
C SER A 55 -5.29 2.33 14.76
N ASP A 56 -4.28 2.99 14.22
CA ASP A 56 -4.03 4.43 14.29
C ASP A 56 -4.86 5.25 13.29
N GLY A 57 -5.72 4.62 12.50
CA GLY A 57 -6.63 5.27 11.56
C GLY A 57 -6.09 5.44 10.15
N LEU A 58 -4.88 4.94 9.88
CA LEU A 58 -4.30 4.94 8.53
C LEU A 58 -5.03 3.97 7.60
N ASP A 59 -5.18 4.37 6.35
CA ASP A 59 -5.70 3.55 5.25
C ASP A 59 -4.57 2.79 4.53
N GLU A 60 -3.52 2.42 5.24
CA GLU A 60 -2.39 1.66 4.72
C GLU A 60 -1.87 0.69 5.79
N VAL A 61 -0.83 -0.09 5.47
CA VAL A 61 -0.13 -0.87 6.50
C VAL A 61 0.55 0.10 7.46
N SER A 62 0.26 -0.02 8.76
CA SER A 62 0.91 0.76 9.81
C SER A 62 2.09 0.01 10.42
N LEU A 63 3.17 0.74 10.67
CA LEU A 63 4.34 0.29 11.46
C LEU A 63 4.35 0.88 12.88
N SER A 64 3.49 1.86 13.18
CA SER A 64 3.29 2.47 14.50
C SER A 64 2.15 1.83 15.30
N ALA A 65 1.35 0.96 14.66
CA ALA A 65 0.22 0.30 15.27
C ALA A 65 -0.04 -1.07 14.61
N GLN A 66 -0.98 -1.84 15.16
CA GLN A 66 -1.47 -3.04 14.51
C GLN A 66 -2.28 -2.69 13.26
N THR A 67 -2.15 -3.49 12.21
CA THR A 67 -2.95 -3.41 10.98
C THR A 67 -3.91 -4.60 10.95
N SER A 68 -5.21 -4.32 10.90
CA SER A 68 -6.24 -5.33 10.58
C SER A 68 -6.26 -5.54 9.07
N VAL A 69 -6.33 -6.79 8.62
CA VAL A 69 -6.34 -7.14 7.20
C VAL A 69 -7.45 -8.13 6.91
N LEU A 70 -8.28 -7.80 5.93
CA LEU A 70 -9.21 -8.76 5.33
C LEU A 70 -8.62 -9.22 4.01
N HIS A 71 -8.17 -10.48 3.96
CA HIS A 71 -7.61 -11.11 2.77
C HIS A 71 -8.70 -11.87 2.02
N ILE A 72 -8.92 -11.49 0.76
CA ILE A 72 -9.92 -12.04 -0.14
C ILE A 72 -9.22 -12.91 -1.16
N GLN A 73 -9.44 -14.21 -1.12
CA GLN A 73 -8.88 -15.15 -2.09
C GLN A 73 -9.72 -16.43 -2.14
N HIS A 74 -9.87 -17.02 -3.34
CA HIS A 74 -10.63 -18.27 -3.54
C HIS A 74 -12.07 -18.24 -2.99
N GLY A 75 -12.76 -17.10 -3.15
CA GLY A 75 -14.15 -16.97 -2.68
C GLY A 75 -14.30 -16.96 -1.16
N MET A 76 -13.23 -16.71 -0.41
CA MET A 76 -13.25 -16.58 1.05
C MET A 76 -12.60 -15.28 1.51
N ILE A 77 -13.05 -14.79 2.66
CA ILE A 77 -12.43 -13.68 3.38
C ILE A 77 -11.78 -14.25 4.64
N THR A 78 -10.46 -14.06 4.78
CA THR A 78 -9.69 -14.44 5.96
C THR A 78 -9.22 -13.18 6.68
N GLN A 79 -9.46 -13.08 7.98
CA GLN A 79 -8.95 -11.98 8.79
C GLN A 79 -7.54 -12.30 9.30
N LEU A 80 -6.63 -11.34 9.15
CA LEU A 80 -5.25 -11.39 9.62
C LEU A 80 -4.94 -10.11 10.39
N PHE A 81 -3.87 -10.16 11.19
CA PHE A 81 -3.33 -9.00 11.88
C PHE A 81 -1.84 -8.91 11.63
N TRP A 82 -1.38 -7.74 11.19
CA TRP A 82 0.02 -7.45 10.95
C TRP A 82 0.50 -6.35 11.89
N ASN A 83 1.80 -6.34 12.14
CA ASN A 83 2.51 -5.25 12.81
C ASN A 83 3.91 -5.14 12.21
N HIS A 84 4.72 -4.20 12.67
CA HIS A 84 6.08 -4.01 12.16
C HIS A 84 6.93 -5.30 12.16
N ARG A 85 6.77 -6.18 13.15
CA ARG A 85 7.49 -7.47 13.24
C ARG A 85 7.08 -8.46 12.15
N SER A 86 5.84 -8.40 11.64
CA SER A 86 5.40 -9.21 10.51
C SER A 86 6.25 -8.98 9.25
N PHE A 87 6.83 -7.78 9.13
CA PHE A 87 7.70 -7.37 8.01
C PHE A 87 9.20 -7.43 8.37
N GLY A 88 9.55 -7.71 9.63
CA GLY A 88 10.94 -7.63 10.12
C GLY A 88 11.47 -6.20 10.24
N LEU A 89 10.60 -5.21 10.33
CA LEU A 89 10.93 -3.78 10.36
C LEU A 89 10.87 -3.22 11.79
N PRO A 90 11.55 -2.09 12.07
CA PRO A 90 11.40 -1.40 13.34
C PRO A 90 9.99 -0.79 13.49
N GLU A 91 9.57 -0.61 14.74
CA GLU A 91 8.42 0.25 15.05
C GLU A 91 8.83 1.70 14.81
N ILE A 92 7.92 2.51 14.27
CA ILE A 92 8.20 3.91 13.91
C ILE A 92 7.24 4.86 14.63
N ASP A 93 7.62 6.15 14.71
CA ASP A 93 6.69 7.22 15.06
C ASP A 93 6.10 7.83 13.79
N SER A 94 4.77 7.74 13.64
CA SER A 94 4.06 8.26 12.47
C SER A 94 4.22 9.76 12.26
N LYS A 95 4.56 10.53 13.31
CA LYS A 95 4.87 11.97 13.18
C LYS A 95 6.08 12.22 12.29
N GLN A 96 6.99 11.26 12.17
CA GLN A 96 8.20 11.35 11.33
C GLN A 96 7.88 11.22 9.84
N LEU A 97 6.65 10.82 9.48
CA LEU A 97 6.20 10.67 8.10
C LEU A 97 5.59 11.96 7.53
N LEU A 98 5.28 12.94 8.38
CA LEU A 98 4.60 14.17 7.97
C LEU A 98 5.46 15.01 7.01
N VAL A 99 4.80 15.57 5.99
CA VAL A 99 5.36 16.49 5.00
C VAL A 99 4.47 17.72 4.88
N ASP A 100 5.08 18.86 4.60
CA ASP A 100 4.42 20.17 4.51
C ASP A 100 3.83 20.45 3.11
N GLY A 101 4.16 19.64 2.10
CA GLY A 101 3.69 19.87 0.73
C GLY A 101 4.15 18.84 -0.31
N PRO A 102 3.64 18.94 -1.54
CA PRO A 102 3.94 17.98 -2.61
C PRO A 102 5.42 17.98 -3.02
N GLU A 103 6.11 19.12 -2.98
CA GLU A 103 7.54 19.22 -3.32
C GLU A 103 8.40 18.44 -2.31
N GLN A 104 8.12 18.60 -1.01
CA GLN A 104 8.83 17.88 0.05
C GLN A 104 8.51 16.38 0.01
N SER A 105 7.25 16.02 -0.27
CA SER A 105 6.84 14.63 -0.49
C SER A 105 7.62 13.98 -1.64
N ALA A 106 7.71 14.69 -2.78
CA ALA A 106 8.45 14.20 -3.94
C ALA A 106 9.94 14.02 -3.64
N GLU A 107 10.57 14.95 -2.92
CA GLU A 107 11.98 14.79 -2.54
C GLU A 107 12.19 13.63 -1.58
N ARG A 108 11.33 13.47 -0.58
CA ARG A 108 11.39 12.33 0.34
C ARG A 108 11.24 10.99 -0.38
N ILE A 109 10.37 10.91 -1.37
CA ILE A 109 10.24 9.71 -2.21
C ILE A 109 11.54 9.45 -3.00
N ARG A 110 12.17 10.49 -3.57
CA ARG A 110 13.46 10.34 -4.28
C ARG A 110 14.58 9.91 -3.34
N GLU A 111 14.64 10.47 -2.14
CA GLU A 111 15.57 10.08 -1.08
C GLU A 111 15.44 8.59 -0.75
N ILE A 112 14.20 8.12 -0.51
CA ILE A 112 13.90 6.70 -0.27
C ILE A 112 14.40 5.85 -1.44
N LEU A 113 14.07 6.22 -2.68
CA LEU A 113 14.45 5.46 -3.87
C LEU A 113 15.96 5.51 -4.17
N ARG A 114 16.69 6.49 -3.63
CA ARG A 114 18.16 6.55 -3.62
C ARG A 114 18.79 5.71 -2.50
N GLY A 115 17.99 5.01 -1.70
CA GLY A 115 18.44 4.13 -0.63
C GLY A 115 18.51 4.77 0.75
N GLN A 116 18.03 6.00 0.94
CA GLN A 116 18.04 6.64 2.26
C GLN A 116 17.27 5.80 3.27
N LEU A 117 17.95 5.44 4.37
CA LEU A 117 17.37 4.69 5.47
C LEU A 117 16.47 5.58 6.33
N GLY A 118 15.46 4.96 6.95
CA GLY A 118 14.63 5.59 7.96
C GLY A 118 13.14 5.25 7.84
N PRO A 119 12.31 5.80 8.75
CA PRO A 119 10.89 5.48 8.87
C PRO A 119 10.08 5.58 7.58
N SER A 120 10.38 6.60 6.77
CA SER A 120 9.68 6.82 5.49
C SER A 120 10.03 5.75 4.45
N ARG A 121 11.24 5.19 4.49
CA ARG A 121 11.59 4.02 3.69
C ARG A 121 10.88 2.77 4.23
N ASP A 122 10.88 2.58 5.55
CA ASP A 122 10.33 1.39 6.18
C ASP A 122 8.82 1.23 5.87
N ILE A 123 8.05 2.32 5.93
CA ILE A 123 6.61 2.29 5.59
C ILE A 123 6.36 1.97 4.11
N VAL A 124 7.23 2.46 3.20
CA VAL A 124 7.19 2.12 1.77
C VAL A 124 7.50 0.65 1.55
N VAL A 125 8.53 0.12 2.24
CA VAL A 125 8.90 -1.30 2.20
C VAL A 125 7.74 -2.18 2.68
N ALA A 126 7.09 -1.83 3.79
CA ALA A 126 5.97 -2.58 4.34
C ALA A 126 4.78 -2.67 3.36
N ASN A 127 4.38 -1.53 2.78
CA ASN A 127 3.27 -1.50 1.83
C ASN A 127 3.62 -2.20 0.49
N ALA A 128 4.85 -2.05 0.01
CA ALA A 128 5.33 -2.78 -1.17
C ALA A 128 5.35 -4.30 -0.91
N ALA A 129 5.80 -4.73 0.27
CA ALA A 129 5.79 -6.12 0.69
C ALA A 129 4.37 -6.73 0.71
N ALA A 130 3.38 -5.98 1.21
CA ALA A 130 1.99 -6.40 1.18
C ALA A 130 1.47 -6.57 -0.25
N GLY A 131 1.83 -5.66 -1.16
CA GLY A 131 1.54 -5.76 -2.60
C GLY A 131 2.18 -7.00 -3.26
N LEU A 132 3.46 -7.25 -2.97
CA LEU A 132 4.16 -8.44 -3.47
C LEU A 132 3.53 -9.73 -2.95
N TRP A 133 3.17 -9.75 -1.66
CA TRP A 133 2.56 -10.90 -1.01
C TRP A 133 1.19 -11.23 -1.60
N VAL A 134 0.28 -10.26 -1.74
CA VAL A 134 -1.06 -10.51 -2.31
C VAL A 134 -0.99 -10.97 -3.77
N CYS A 135 0.04 -10.55 -4.51
CA CYS A 135 0.31 -10.99 -5.88
C CYS A 135 1.03 -12.35 -5.97
N ASN A 136 1.17 -13.07 -4.85
CA ASN A 136 1.90 -14.34 -4.74
C ASN A 136 3.34 -14.27 -5.29
N LYS A 137 4.02 -13.11 -5.15
CA LYS A 137 5.40 -12.89 -5.59
C LYS A 137 6.43 -13.18 -4.51
N THR A 138 5.99 -13.39 -3.27
CA THR A 138 6.81 -13.73 -2.11
C THR A 138 6.07 -14.70 -1.21
N HIS A 139 6.81 -15.49 -0.44
CA HIS A 139 6.22 -16.53 0.43
C HIS A 139 5.75 -16.00 1.79
N SER A 140 6.23 -14.81 2.17
CA SER A 140 5.88 -14.14 3.42
C SER A 140 6.04 -12.63 3.27
N LEU A 141 5.50 -11.88 4.25
CA LEU A 141 5.68 -10.43 4.33
C LEU A 141 7.14 -10.05 4.59
N LEU A 142 7.87 -10.83 5.38
CA LEU A 142 9.31 -10.66 5.60
C LEU A 142 10.13 -10.82 4.31
N ASP A 143 9.81 -11.84 3.51
CA ASP A 143 10.41 -12.05 2.19
C ASP A 143 10.04 -10.90 1.22
N GLY A 144 8.79 -10.43 1.28
CA GLY A 144 8.31 -9.22 0.60
C GLY A 144 9.13 -7.98 0.95
N ALA A 145 9.37 -7.75 2.24
CA ALA A 145 10.12 -6.60 2.74
C ALA A 145 11.56 -6.63 2.24
N ARG A 146 12.25 -7.77 2.38
CA ARG A 146 13.62 -7.96 1.87
C ARG A 146 13.73 -7.70 0.37
N ARG A 147 12.75 -8.17 -0.41
CA ARG A 147 12.72 -7.93 -1.85
C ARG A 147 12.50 -6.46 -2.19
N ALA A 148 11.63 -5.77 -1.46
CA ALA A 148 11.40 -4.33 -1.62
C ALA A 148 12.65 -3.51 -1.22
N GLU A 149 13.31 -3.84 -0.12
CA GLU A 149 14.59 -3.25 0.29
C GLU A 149 15.64 -3.44 -0.80
N HIS A 150 15.81 -4.66 -1.32
CA HIS A 150 16.78 -4.92 -2.39
C HIS A 150 16.49 -4.11 -3.66
N ALA A 151 15.23 -3.98 -4.07
CA ALA A 151 14.85 -3.19 -5.23
C ALA A 151 15.18 -1.69 -5.05
N ILE A 152 15.07 -1.18 -3.81
CA ILE A 152 15.48 0.18 -3.47
C ILE A 152 17.01 0.31 -3.46
N ASP A 153 17.71 -0.56 -2.73
CA ASP A 153 19.16 -0.47 -2.50
C ASP A 153 19.99 -0.70 -3.76
N SER A 154 19.51 -1.55 -4.67
CA SER A 154 20.14 -1.78 -5.98
C SER A 154 19.90 -0.64 -6.98
N GLY A 155 19.02 0.31 -6.65
CA GLY A 155 18.58 1.40 -7.52
C GLY A 155 17.62 0.97 -8.63
N GLU A 156 17.14 -0.28 -8.64
CA GLU A 156 16.17 -0.76 -9.62
C GLU A 156 14.85 0.01 -9.54
N ALA A 157 14.35 0.27 -8.34
CA ALA A 157 13.13 1.03 -8.12
C ALA A 157 13.24 2.47 -8.63
N LEU A 158 14.40 3.12 -8.42
CA LEU A 158 14.67 4.48 -8.93
C LEU A 158 14.69 4.50 -10.47
N LYS A 159 15.37 3.52 -11.09
CA LYS A 159 15.41 3.40 -12.57
C LYS A 159 14.02 3.24 -13.18
N VAL A 160 13.10 2.54 -12.50
CA VAL A 160 11.71 2.41 -12.97
C VAL A 160 11.00 3.77 -12.95
N LEU A 161 11.18 4.57 -11.90
CA LEU A 161 10.64 5.94 -11.84
C LEU A 161 11.21 6.82 -12.96
N GLU A 162 12.54 6.81 -13.15
CA GLU A 162 13.21 7.58 -14.19
C GLU A 162 12.71 7.17 -15.58
N ARG A 163 12.63 5.87 -15.84
CA ARG A 163 12.11 5.34 -17.11
C ARG A 163 10.66 5.77 -17.35
N LEU A 164 9.80 5.70 -16.33
CA LEU A 164 8.42 6.16 -16.44
C LEU A 164 8.37 7.65 -16.80
N ALA A 165 9.13 8.47 -16.08
CA ALA A 165 9.18 9.92 -16.32
C ALA A 165 9.70 10.25 -17.74
N THR A 166 10.73 9.55 -18.23
CA THR A 166 11.21 9.69 -19.61
C THR A 166 10.13 9.31 -20.61
N LEU A 167 9.46 8.16 -20.42
CA LEU A 167 8.43 7.69 -21.35
C LEU A 167 7.22 8.62 -21.42
N THR A 168 6.78 9.20 -20.30
CA THR A 168 5.59 10.06 -20.26
C THR A 168 5.85 11.51 -20.64
N HIS A 169 7.11 11.98 -20.56
CA HIS A 169 7.49 13.34 -20.96
C HIS A 169 8.17 13.42 -22.32
N ALA A 170 8.54 12.28 -22.93
CA ALA A 170 8.90 12.26 -24.34
C ALA A 170 7.73 12.82 -25.14
N GLN A 171 7.95 13.95 -25.81
CA GLN A 171 6.99 14.47 -26.77
C GLN A 171 6.78 13.41 -27.86
N ALA A 172 5.52 13.13 -28.18
CA ALA A 172 5.13 12.25 -29.28
C ALA A 172 5.68 12.77 -30.63
#